data_AF-A0A850BGX5-F1
#
_entry.id   AF-A0A850BGX5-F1
#
_cell.length_a   1.000
_cell.length_b   1.000
_cell.length_c   1.000
_cell.angle_alpha   90.00
_cell.angle_beta   90.00
_cell.angle_gamma   90.00
#
_symmetry.space_group_name_H-M   'P 1'
#
loop_
_entity.id
_entity.type
_entity.pdbx_description
1 polymer ?
#
loop_
_entity_poly.entity_id
_entity_poly.type
_entity_poly.pdbx_seq_one_letter_code
_entity_poly.pdbx_strand_id
1 'polypeptide(L)'
;MPSNSPPARRSLFAAFWGVGGTALMLAEGIYRLAKTAIDNLVGAELTLGQTAFGAAWLTFIVYVEGYRAFQKRFSPRVVARALHLAEHPRPLHVALAPLYVMALLHTTRRRLITSWILVAGIVAVILLVRSFPPVWRALIDAGVALALAWGTAVMIIYFVRGLAGHPMPVGPDLPGEAETRPARPAESGGRAVP
;
A
#
# COMPACT_ATOMS: atom_id res chain seq x y z
N MET A 1 -10.10 36.96 -19.08
CA MET A 1 -9.86 37.27 -17.66
C MET A 1 -9.36 36.01 -16.98
N PRO A 2 -8.16 35.97 -16.38
CA PRO A 2 -7.76 34.83 -15.56
C PRO A 2 -8.68 34.77 -14.34
N SER A 3 -9.39 33.65 -14.17
CA SER A 3 -10.21 33.41 -12.99
C SER A 3 -9.30 33.25 -11.77
N ASN A 4 -9.15 34.32 -10.99
CA ASN A 4 -8.53 34.28 -9.67
C ASN A 4 -9.47 33.54 -8.70
N SER A 5 -9.56 32.23 -8.84
CA SER A 5 -10.08 31.39 -7.77
C SER A 5 -9.04 31.45 -6.64
N PRO A 6 -9.41 31.76 -5.39
CA PRO A 6 -8.47 31.67 -4.27
C PRO A 6 -7.87 30.26 -4.26
N PRO A 7 -6.56 30.10 -3.98
CA PRO A 7 -5.98 28.76 -3.86
C PRO A 7 -6.80 27.98 -2.85
N ALA A 8 -7.39 26.86 -3.28
CA ALA A 8 -8.18 25.99 -2.42
C ALA A 8 -7.37 25.73 -1.14
N ARG A 9 -7.97 26.01 0.03
CA ARG A 9 -7.27 25.93 1.31
C ARG A 9 -6.84 24.48 1.55
N ARG A 10 -5.57 24.18 1.26
CA ARG A 10 -5.00 22.85 1.43
C ARG A 10 -5.02 22.46 2.91
N SER A 11 -5.74 21.40 3.24
CA SER A 11 -5.76 20.81 4.57
C SER A 11 -4.57 19.87 4.72
N LEU A 12 -3.40 20.42 5.08
CA LEU A 12 -2.21 19.60 5.37
C LEU A 12 -2.47 18.58 6.47
N PHE A 13 -3.30 18.94 7.46
CA PHE A 13 -3.75 18.01 8.50
C PHE A 13 -4.34 16.73 7.92
N ALA A 14 -5.21 16.83 6.90
CA ALA A 14 -5.82 15.64 6.28
C ALA A 14 -4.78 14.74 5.61
N ALA A 15 -3.77 15.31 4.95
CA ALA A 15 -2.69 14.55 4.35
C ALA A 15 -1.80 13.87 5.41
N PHE A 16 -1.37 14.61 6.43
CA PHE A 16 -0.57 14.07 7.53
C PHE A 16 -1.32 13.00 8.33
N TRP A 17 -2.62 13.20 8.57
CA TRP A 17 -3.46 12.21 9.24
C TRP A 17 -3.65 10.96 8.39
N GLY A 18 -3.89 11.09 7.09
CA GLY A 18 -4.03 9.95 6.18
C GLY A 18 -2.76 9.11 6.09
N VAL A 19 -1.62 9.74 5.77
CA VAL A 19 -0.33 9.03 5.64
C VAL A 19 0.19 8.58 7.00
N GLY A 20 0.14 9.44 8.01
CA GLY A 20 0.59 9.15 9.37
C GLY A 20 -0.21 8.03 10.03
N GLY A 21 -1.54 8.08 9.94
CA GLY A 21 -2.38 7.00 10.46
C GLY A 21 -2.14 5.67 9.73
N THR A 22 -1.95 5.69 8.40
CA THR A 22 -1.55 4.49 7.65
C THR A 22 -0.19 3.96 8.11
N ALA A 23 0.79 4.84 8.30
CA ALA A 23 2.12 4.46 8.79
C ALA A 23 2.05 3.87 10.20
N LEU A 24 1.22 4.42 11.10
CA LEU A 24 1.03 3.88 12.45
C LEU A 24 0.37 2.49 12.43
N MET A 25 -0.64 2.27 11.57
CA MET A 25 -1.24 0.94 11.41
C MET A 25 -0.23 -0.09 10.89
N LEU A 26 0.60 0.30 9.91
CA LEU A 26 1.68 -0.55 9.42
C LEU A 26 2.75 -0.79 10.48
N ALA A 27 3.13 0.22 11.25
CA ALA A 27 4.10 0.13 12.33
C ALA A 27 3.65 -0.82 13.45
N GLU A 28 2.36 -0.79 13.83
CA GLU A 28 1.77 -1.76 14.77
C GLU A 28 1.87 -3.19 14.23
N GLY A 29 1.54 -3.40 12.95
CA GLY A 29 1.68 -4.69 12.29
C GLY A 29 3.13 -5.18 12.25
N ILE A 30 4.06 -4.30 11.88
CA ILE A 30 5.51 -4.57 11.87
C ILE A 30 5.98 -4.96 13.27
N TYR A 31 5.64 -4.18 14.29
CA TYR A 31 6.04 -4.46 15.68
C TYR A 31 5.56 -5.83 16.14
N ARG A 32 4.28 -6.15 15.92
CA ARG A 32 3.70 -7.44 16.33
C ARG A 32 4.36 -8.62 15.63
N LEU A 33 4.61 -8.53 14.32
CA LEU A 33 5.25 -9.58 13.54
C LEU A 33 6.73 -9.72 13.91
N ALA A 34 7.46 -8.61 13.99
CA ALA A 34 8.87 -8.59 14.36
C ALA A 34 9.09 -9.13 15.78
N LYS A 35 8.26 -8.72 16.75
CA LYS A 35 8.33 -9.24 18.11
C LYS A 35 8.12 -10.75 18.13
N THR A 36 7.09 -11.25 17.45
CA THR A 36 6.83 -12.70 17.34
C THR A 36 8.02 -13.42 16.70
N ALA A 37 8.62 -12.85 15.66
CA ALA A 37 9.76 -13.46 14.99
C ALA A 37 11.00 -13.51 15.89
N ILE A 38 11.32 -12.41 16.57
CA ILE A 38 12.46 -12.31 17.48
C ILE A 38 12.29 -13.30 18.64
N ASP A 39 11.12 -13.31 19.30
CA ASP A 39 10.85 -14.17 20.45
C ASP A 39 11.03 -15.67 20.12
N ASN A 40 10.78 -16.08 18.87
CA ASN A 40 10.87 -17.47 18.43
C ASN A 40 12.19 -17.85 17.76
N LEU A 41 13.02 -16.86 17.36
CA LEU A 41 14.33 -17.10 16.73
C LEU A 41 15.48 -16.91 17.72
N VAL A 42 15.33 -16.04 18.71
CA VAL A 42 16.37 -15.83 19.74
C VAL A 42 16.52 -17.11 20.56
N GLY A 43 17.71 -17.71 20.51
CA GLY A 43 18.02 -18.96 21.19
C GLY A 43 17.57 -20.23 20.45
N ALA A 44 16.99 -20.11 19.25
CA ALA A 44 16.63 -21.26 18.45
C ALA A 44 17.83 -21.79 17.65
N GLU A 45 18.09 -23.09 17.72
CA GLU A 45 19.04 -23.76 16.83
C GLU A 45 18.39 -23.98 15.46
N LEU A 46 18.77 -23.14 14.49
CA LEU A 46 18.28 -23.24 13.12
C LEU A 46 19.02 -24.35 12.39
N THR A 47 18.24 -25.27 11.81
CA THR A 47 18.79 -26.26 10.87
C THR A 47 19.26 -25.54 9.59
N LEU A 48 20.19 -26.16 8.84
CA LEU A 48 20.65 -25.63 7.56
C LEU A 48 19.48 -25.34 6.59
N GLY A 49 18.48 -26.22 6.57
CA GLY A 49 17.28 -26.05 5.75
C GLY A 49 16.45 -24.83 6.14
N GLN A 50 16.29 -24.56 7.44
CA GLN A 50 15.57 -23.38 7.94
C GLN A 50 16.32 -22.08 7.62
N THR A 51 17.64 -22.08 7.76
CA THR A 51 18.47 -20.92 7.40
C THR A 51 18.42 -20.65 5.91
N ALA A 52 18.57 -21.69 5.08
CA ALA A 52 18.49 -21.57 3.62
C ALA A 52 17.10 -21.07 3.18
N PHE A 53 16.03 -21.63 3.75
CA PHE A 53 14.67 -21.16 3.52
C PHE A 53 14.50 -19.70 3.95
N GLY A 54 14.96 -19.34 5.15
CA GLY A 54 14.87 -17.98 5.68
C GLY A 54 15.52 -16.95 4.76
N ALA A 55 16.73 -17.24 4.27
CA ALA A 55 17.44 -16.37 3.32
C ALA A 55 16.70 -16.23 1.98
N ALA A 56 16.22 -17.35 1.42
CA ALA A 56 15.44 -17.35 0.19
C ALA A 56 14.11 -16.59 0.36
N TRP A 57 13.40 -16.84 1.46
CA TRP A 57 12.14 -16.19 1.80
C TRP A 57 12.30 -14.68 1.97
N LEU A 58 13.29 -14.24 2.76
CA LEU A 58 13.59 -12.82 2.96
C LEU A 58 13.83 -12.10 1.63
N THR A 59 14.65 -12.69 0.76
CA THR A 59 14.96 -12.13 -0.56
C THR A 59 13.69 -12.04 -1.42
N PHE A 60 12.92 -13.13 -1.47
CA PHE A 60 11.69 -13.20 -2.24
C PHE A 60 10.65 -12.18 -1.78
N ILE A 61 10.37 -12.12 -0.47
CA ILE A 61 9.29 -11.30 0.08
C ILE A 61 9.63 -9.81 0.05
N VAL A 62 10.89 -9.43 0.28
CA VAL A 62 11.33 -8.04 0.13
C VAL A 62 11.17 -7.58 -1.32
N TYR A 63 11.47 -8.44 -2.30
CA TYR A 63 11.26 -8.10 -3.70
C TYR A 63 9.77 -8.05 -4.08
N VAL A 64 9.01 -9.10 -3.78
CA VAL A 64 7.62 -9.22 -4.22
C VAL A 64 6.70 -8.26 -3.47
N GLU A 65 6.72 -8.31 -2.14
CA GLU A 65 5.86 -7.46 -1.31
C GLU A 65 6.51 -6.08 -1.16
N GLY A 66 7.75 -5.98 -0.68
CA GLY A 66 8.39 -4.69 -0.41
C GLY A 66 8.51 -3.82 -1.66
N TYR A 67 9.16 -4.33 -2.71
CA TYR A 67 9.42 -3.54 -3.91
C TYR A 67 8.24 -3.47 -4.88
N ARG A 68 7.65 -4.61 -5.29
CA ARG A 68 6.56 -4.58 -6.29
C ARG A 68 5.21 -4.16 -5.71
N ALA A 69 4.82 -4.67 -4.54
CA ALA A 69 3.50 -4.40 -3.96
C ALA A 69 3.47 -3.08 -3.18
N PHE A 70 4.41 -2.85 -2.27
CA PHE A 70 4.45 -1.64 -1.48
C PHE A 70 4.99 -0.46 -2.27
N GLN A 71 6.28 -0.50 -2.64
CA GLN A 71 6.96 0.65 -3.26
C GLN A 71 6.35 1.08 -4.60
N LYS A 72 6.12 0.16 -5.54
CA LYS A 72 5.62 0.54 -6.87
C LYS A 72 4.11 0.81 -6.92
N ARG A 73 3.35 0.23 -6.00
CA ARG A 73 1.88 0.18 -6.12
C ARG A 73 1.22 0.87 -4.92
N PHE A 74 1.37 0.36 -3.71
CA PHE A 74 0.64 0.87 -2.54
C PHE A 74 1.07 2.28 -2.15
N SER A 75 2.36 2.47 -1.84
CA SER A 75 2.94 3.71 -1.30
C SER A 75 2.63 4.96 -2.14
N PRO A 76 2.90 5.01 -3.46
CA PRO A 76 2.60 6.20 -4.27
C PRO A 76 1.11 6.51 -4.35
N ARG A 77 0.23 5.49 -4.30
CA ARG A 77 -1.23 5.71 -4.33
C ARG A 77 -1.77 6.26 -3.01
N VAL A 78 -1.28 5.75 -1.88
CA VAL A 78 -1.64 6.28 -0.55
C VAL A 78 -1.30 7.77 -0.50
N VAL A 79 -0.10 8.13 -0.95
CA VAL A 79 0.34 9.54 -1.02
C VAL A 79 -0.52 10.36 -1.98
N ALA A 80 -0.77 9.87 -3.20
CA ALA A 80 -1.62 10.58 -4.17
C ALA A 80 -3.02 10.86 -3.61
N ARG A 81 -3.64 9.88 -2.94
CA ARG A 81 -4.96 10.05 -2.29
C ARG A 81 -4.91 11.00 -1.10
N ALA A 82 -3.83 11.00 -0.33
CA ALA A 82 -3.64 11.91 0.79
C ALA A 82 -3.51 13.37 0.32
N LEU A 83 -2.73 13.60 -0.73
CA LEU A 83 -2.58 14.93 -1.34
C LEU A 83 -3.90 15.39 -1.96
N HIS A 84 -4.64 14.51 -2.65
CA HIS A 84 -5.97 14.83 -3.15
C HIS A 84 -6.95 15.20 -2.02
N LEU A 85 -6.94 14.46 -0.91
CA LEU A 85 -7.79 14.74 0.25
C LEU A 85 -7.42 16.09 0.91
N ALA A 86 -6.15 16.49 0.89
CA ALA A 86 -5.74 17.80 1.36
C ALA A 86 -6.30 18.94 0.48
N GLU A 87 -6.44 18.73 -0.83
CA GLU A 87 -7.02 19.72 -1.75
C GLU A 87 -8.55 19.75 -1.68
N HIS A 88 -9.19 18.61 -1.37
CA HIS A 88 -10.65 18.47 -1.34
C HIS A 88 -11.12 17.89 0.01
N PRO A 89 -10.92 18.60 1.13
CA PRO A 89 -11.24 18.07 2.45
C PRO A 89 -12.75 17.92 2.64
N ARG A 90 -13.21 16.69 2.87
CA ARG A 90 -14.58 16.40 3.31
C ARG A 90 -14.54 15.88 4.75
N PRO A 91 -15.37 16.37 5.69
CA PRO A 91 -15.26 16.02 7.11
C PRO A 91 -15.18 14.51 7.39
N LEU A 92 -16.05 13.71 6.77
CA LEU A 92 -16.05 12.26 6.92
C LEU A 92 -14.78 11.59 6.34
N HIS A 93 -14.29 12.08 5.20
CA HIS A 93 -13.07 11.55 4.59
C HIS A 93 -11.83 11.92 5.40
N VAL A 94 -11.82 13.09 6.04
CA VAL A 94 -10.74 13.50 6.94
C VAL A 94 -10.77 12.68 8.22
N ALA A 95 -11.93 12.47 8.84
CA ALA A 95 -12.03 11.63 10.03
C ALA A 95 -11.49 10.21 9.77
N LEU A 96 -11.85 9.62 8.63
CA LEU A 96 -11.41 8.30 8.19
C LEU A 96 -10.24 8.34 7.21
N ALA A 97 -9.38 9.37 7.27
CA ALA A 97 -8.34 9.57 6.26
C ALA A 97 -7.43 8.35 6.05
N PRO A 98 -6.96 7.61 7.08
CA PRO A 98 -6.14 6.42 6.88
C PRO A 98 -6.84 5.36 6.02
N LEU A 99 -8.11 5.08 6.29
CA LEU A 99 -8.91 4.12 5.51
C LEU A 99 -9.20 4.64 4.09
N TYR A 100 -9.42 5.95 3.97
CA TYR A 100 -9.63 6.61 2.68
C TYR A 100 -8.40 6.50 1.78
N VAL A 101 -7.21 6.80 2.29
CA VAL A 101 -5.97 6.80 1.49
C VAL A 101 -5.51 5.38 1.12
N MET A 102 -5.89 4.37 1.91
CA MET A 102 -5.71 2.95 1.57
C MET A 102 -6.73 2.43 0.54
N ALA A 103 -7.64 3.27 0.04
CA ALA A 103 -8.71 2.89 -0.88
C ALA A 103 -9.65 1.79 -0.31
N LEU A 104 -9.92 1.85 1.00
CA LEU A 104 -10.94 1.03 1.67
C LEU A 104 -12.31 1.71 1.69
N LEU A 105 -12.35 3.02 1.42
CA LEU A 105 -13.55 3.84 1.35
C LEU A 105 -13.45 4.79 0.14
N HIS A 106 -14.60 5.18 -0.41
CA HIS A 106 -14.72 6.19 -1.47
C HIS A 106 -13.70 6.02 -2.61
N THR A 107 -13.77 4.88 -3.29
CA THR A 107 -12.94 4.54 -4.45
C THR A 107 -13.81 3.87 -5.51
N THR A 108 -13.28 3.61 -6.70
CA THR A 108 -14.01 2.88 -7.75
C THR A 108 -14.48 1.49 -7.26
N ARG A 109 -15.64 1.00 -7.73
CA ARG A 109 -16.22 -0.29 -7.30
C ARG A 109 -15.23 -1.45 -7.43
N ARG A 110 -14.56 -1.54 -8.58
CA ARG A 110 -13.53 -2.56 -8.83
C ARG A 110 -12.41 -2.49 -7.80
N ARG A 111 -11.95 -1.28 -7.47
CA ARG A 111 -10.87 -1.10 -6.50
C ARG A 111 -11.32 -1.42 -5.08
N LEU A 112 -12.54 -1.01 -4.69
CA LEU A 112 -13.10 -1.31 -3.38
C LEU A 112 -13.14 -2.82 -3.15
N ILE A 113 -13.66 -3.57 -4.14
CA ILE A 113 -13.70 -5.04 -4.10
C ILE A 113 -12.28 -5.62 -3.99
N THR A 114 -11.34 -5.16 -4.81
CA THR A 114 -9.95 -5.63 -4.75
C THR A 114 -9.30 -5.34 -3.39
N SER A 115 -9.52 -4.17 -2.80
CA SER A 115 -8.98 -3.84 -1.48
C SER A 115 -9.56 -4.75 -0.38
N TRP A 116 -10.86 -5.01 -0.40
CA TRP A 116 -11.49 -5.92 0.57
C TRP A 116 -11.07 -7.39 0.39
N ILE A 117 -10.95 -7.87 -0.85
CA ILE A 117 -10.39 -9.19 -1.15
C ILE A 117 -8.95 -9.29 -0.66
N LEU A 118 -8.14 -8.25 -0.86
CA LEU A 118 -6.76 -8.22 -0.37
C LEU A 118 -6.71 -8.30 1.16
N VAL A 119 -7.54 -7.51 1.86
CA VAL A 119 -7.62 -7.56 3.33
C VAL A 119 -8.05 -8.95 3.81
N ALA A 120 -9.10 -9.53 3.22
CA ALA A 120 -9.56 -10.87 3.56
C ALA A 120 -8.47 -11.93 3.28
N GLY A 121 -7.78 -11.82 2.16
CA GLY A 121 -6.66 -12.69 1.79
C GLY A 121 -5.49 -12.59 2.77
N ILE A 122 -5.10 -11.38 3.18
CA ILE A 122 -4.06 -11.15 4.20
C ILE A 122 -4.47 -11.80 5.52
N VAL A 123 -5.72 -11.61 5.97
CA VAL A 123 -6.23 -12.24 7.19
C VAL A 123 -6.16 -13.77 7.09
N ALA A 124 -6.61 -14.35 5.98
CA ALA A 124 -6.56 -15.79 5.75
C ALA A 124 -5.11 -16.33 5.77
N VAL A 125 -4.17 -15.64 5.12
CA VAL A 125 -2.74 -16.00 5.13
C VAL A 125 -2.16 -15.91 6.54
N ILE A 126 -2.49 -14.86 7.31
CA ILE A 126 -2.04 -14.75 8.71
C ILE A 126 -2.55 -15.92 9.54
N LEU A 127 -3.81 -16.31 9.38
CA LEU A 127 -4.38 -17.46 10.10
C LEU A 127 -3.71 -18.78 9.69
N LEU A 128 -3.39 -18.97 8.42
CA LEU A 128 -2.63 -20.12 7.94
C LEU A 128 -1.20 -20.13 8.50
N VAL A 129 -0.49 -19.00 8.47
CA VAL A 129 0.87 -18.91 8.99
C VAL A 129 0.92 -19.18 10.49
N ARG A 130 -0.15 -18.83 11.22
CA ARG A 130 -0.29 -19.13 12.65
C ARG A 130 -0.38 -20.62 12.98
N SER A 131 -0.77 -21.49 12.04
CA SER A 131 -0.78 -22.93 12.26
C SER A 131 0.58 -23.61 12.06
N PHE A 132 1.58 -22.90 11.54
CA PHE A 132 2.91 -23.48 11.37
C PHE A 132 3.69 -23.58 12.69
N PRO A 133 4.69 -24.48 12.77
CA PRO A 133 5.56 -24.54 13.93
C PRO A 133 6.28 -23.21 14.18
N PRO A 134 6.66 -22.90 15.43
CA PRO A 134 7.10 -21.57 15.85
C PRO A 134 8.23 -20.98 15.00
N VAL A 135 9.26 -21.79 14.68
CA VAL A 135 10.43 -21.34 13.90
C VAL A 135 10.04 -20.98 12.45
N TRP A 136 9.21 -21.80 11.80
CA TRP A 136 8.75 -21.54 10.43
C TRP A 136 7.90 -20.27 10.35
N ARG A 137 6.97 -20.13 11.29
CA ARG A 137 6.18 -18.91 11.44
C ARG A 137 7.08 -17.70 11.65
N ALA A 138 8.10 -17.80 12.50
CA ALA A 138 9.00 -16.71 12.80
C ALA A 138 9.80 -16.25 11.57
N LEU A 139 10.29 -17.19 10.75
CA LEU A 139 10.97 -16.87 9.48
C LEU A 139 10.04 -16.16 8.51
N ILE A 140 8.78 -16.60 8.42
CA ILE A 140 7.77 -15.97 7.56
C ILE A 140 7.46 -14.55 8.05
N ASP A 141 7.11 -14.41 9.33
CA ASP A 141 6.75 -13.15 9.98
C ASP A 141 7.90 -12.13 9.93
N ALA A 142 9.16 -12.57 10.08
CA ALA A 142 10.34 -11.71 9.93
C ALA A 142 10.43 -11.09 8.53
N GLY A 143 10.22 -11.91 7.49
CA GLY A 143 10.26 -11.44 6.11
C GLY A 143 9.13 -10.46 5.79
N VAL A 144 7.92 -10.75 6.26
CA VAL A 144 6.77 -9.84 6.08
C VAL A 144 7.02 -8.52 6.82
N ALA A 145 7.50 -8.56 8.07
CA ALA A 145 7.83 -7.36 8.83
C ALA A 145 8.86 -6.47 8.11
N LEU A 146 9.91 -7.07 7.54
CA LEU A 146 10.92 -6.35 6.77
C LEU A 146 10.34 -5.71 5.50
N ALA A 147 9.52 -6.44 4.75
CA ALA A 147 8.85 -5.93 3.56
C ALA A 147 7.90 -4.76 3.87
N LEU A 148 7.13 -4.86 4.97
CA LEU A 148 6.26 -3.79 5.45
C LEU A 148 7.07 -2.56 5.90
N ALA A 149 8.19 -2.75 6.60
CA ALA A 149 9.07 -1.67 7.02
C ALA A 149 9.65 -0.92 5.82
N TRP A 150 10.14 -1.66 4.81
CA TRP A 150 10.57 -1.08 3.52
C TRP A 150 9.46 -0.27 2.87
N GLY A 151 8.27 -0.85 2.75
CA GLY A 151 7.11 -0.20 2.15
C GLY A 151 6.68 1.10 2.86
N THR A 152 6.73 1.07 4.19
CA THR A 152 6.43 2.22 5.05
C THR A 152 7.45 3.33 4.87
N ALA A 153 8.75 3.01 4.88
CA ALA A 153 9.81 3.98 4.64
C ALA A 153 9.66 4.63 3.25
N VAL A 154 9.40 3.84 2.22
CA VAL A 154 9.16 4.34 0.86
C VAL A 154 7.90 5.22 0.78
N MET A 155 6.85 4.87 1.52
CA MET A 155 5.64 5.71 1.60
C MET A 155 5.94 7.09 2.19
N ILE A 156 6.75 7.17 3.25
CA ILE A 156 7.18 8.44 3.82
C ILE A 156 8.04 9.22 2.81
N ILE A 157 8.95 8.56 2.10
CA ILE A 157 9.77 9.21 1.05
C ILE A 157 8.88 9.80 -0.06
N TYR A 158 7.92 9.03 -0.57
CA TYR A 158 6.95 9.56 -1.56
C TYR A 158 6.15 10.72 -0.99
N PHE A 159 5.76 10.66 0.28
CA PHE A 159 5.00 11.72 0.91
C PHE A 159 5.78 13.03 0.97
N VAL A 160 7.03 12.99 1.44
CA VAL A 160 7.93 14.16 1.47
C VAL A 160 8.14 14.72 0.06
N ARG A 161 8.37 13.86 -0.94
CA ARG A 161 8.51 14.28 -2.35
C ARG A 161 7.24 14.91 -2.90
N GLY A 162 6.08 14.38 -2.55
CA GLY A 162 4.78 14.91 -2.95
C GLY A 162 4.48 16.27 -2.31
N LEU A 163 4.84 16.47 -1.04
CA LEU A 163 4.76 17.78 -0.38
C LEU A 163 5.70 18.81 -1.04
N ALA A 164 6.86 18.37 -1.54
CA ALA A 164 7.78 19.20 -2.32
C ALA A 164 7.31 19.48 -3.76
N GLY A 165 6.11 19.00 -4.16
CA GLY A 165 5.51 19.28 -5.46
C GLY A 165 5.95 18.36 -6.59
N HIS A 166 6.70 17.28 -6.31
CA HIS A 166 7.03 16.30 -7.35
C HIS A 166 5.79 15.51 -7.78
N PRO A 167 5.61 15.23 -9.08
CA PRO A 167 4.48 14.46 -9.56
C PRO A 167 4.53 13.03 -9.01
N MET A 168 3.37 12.50 -8.59
CA MET A 168 3.26 11.11 -8.17
C MET A 168 3.22 10.18 -9.39
N PRO A 169 3.86 9.00 -9.34
CA PRO A 169 3.87 8.06 -10.47
C PRO A 169 2.49 7.46 -10.81
N VAL A 170 1.49 7.62 -9.93
CA VAL A 170 0.16 7.02 -10.04
C VAL A 170 -0.90 8.04 -9.60
N GLY A 171 -2.05 8.05 -10.28
CA GLY A 171 -3.21 8.87 -9.90
C GLY A 171 -3.98 8.35 -8.66
N PRO A 172 -4.94 9.13 -8.13
CA PRO A 172 -5.66 8.84 -6.89
C PRO A 172 -6.80 7.81 -6.99
N ASP A 173 -7.16 7.36 -8.21
CA ASP A 173 -8.20 6.35 -8.49
C ASP A 173 -9.59 6.71 -7.89
N LEU A 174 -10.11 7.90 -8.21
CA LEU A 174 -11.38 8.41 -7.66
C LEU A 174 -12.60 7.97 -8.49
N PRO A 175 -13.81 7.90 -7.89
CA PRO A 175 -15.04 7.67 -8.65
C PRO A 175 -15.22 8.76 -9.73
N GLY A 176 -15.42 8.36 -10.99
CA GLY A 176 -15.59 9.27 -12.14
C GLY A 176 -14.43 9.28 -13.14
N GLU A 177 -13.18 9.06 -12.70
CA GLU A 177 -12.00 9.02 -13.61
C GLU A 177 -11.92 7.71 -14.42
N ALA A 178 -12.41 6.59 -13.85
CA ALA A 178 -12.40 5.29 -14.51
C ALA A 178 -13.46 5.17 -15.62
N GLU A 179 -14.51 6.00 -15.59
CA GLU A 179 -15.60 6.01 -16.56
C GLU A 179 -15.26 6.84 -17.81
N THR A 180 -14.29 7.74 -17.69
CA THR A 180 -13.80 8.60 -18.79
C THR A 180 -12.62 8.02 -19.56
N ARG A 181 -12.05 6.89 -19.14
CA ARG A 181 -11.04 6.20 -19.96
C ARG A 181 -11.78 5.54 -21.12
N PRO A 182 -11.66 6.03 -22.38
CA PRO A 182 -12.36 5.41 -23.47
C PRO A 182 -11.93 3.95 -23.55
N ALA A 183 -12.91 3.05 -23.67
CA ALA A 183 -12.63 1.68 -24.06
C ALA A 183 -11.72 1.75 -25.29
N ARG A 184 -10.54 1.13 -25.19
CA ARG A 184 -9.58 1.07 -26.28
C ARG A 184 -10.35 0.62 -27.51
N PRO A 185 -10.43 1.41 -28.61
CA PRO A 185 -11.18 1.00 -29.78
C PRO A 185 -10.66 -0.37 -30.21
N ALA A 186 -11.57 -1.33 -30.38
CA ALA A 186 -11.23 -2.59 -31.00
C ALA A 186 -10.55 -2.25 -32.34
N GLU A 187 -9.31 -2.71 -32.52
CA GLU A 187 -8.63 -2.60 -33.80
C GLU A 187 -9.51 -3.30 -34.83
N SER A 188 -10.26 -2.50 -35.60
CA SER A 188 -11.00 -2.98 -36.76
C SER A 188 -9.97 -3.36 -37.81
N GLY A 189 -9.57 -4.63 -37.78
CA GLY A 189 -8.86 -5.28 -38.87
C GLY A 189 -9.67 -5.09 -40.15
N GLY A 190 -9.17 -4.25 -41.05
CA GLY A 190 -9.90 -3.87 -42.24
C GLY A 190 -9.06 -3.02 -43.18
N ARG A 191 -8.12 -3.65 -43.88
CA ARG A 191 -7.85 -3.32 -45.29
C ARG A 191 -7.28 -4.54 -46.01
N ALA A 192 -8.20 -5.27 -46.61
CA ALA A 192 -7.98 -5.86 -47.92
C ALA A 192 -7.73 -4.74 -48.94
N VAL A 193 -7.26 -5.18 -50.11
CA VAL A 193 -7.35 -4.58 -51.46
C VAL A 193 -5.96 -4.29 -52.04
N PRO A 194 -5.70 -4.58 -53.32
CA PRO A 194 -6.18 -5.67 -54.19
C PRO A 194 -5.05 -6.63 -54.61
#